data_AF-A0A6B1HPE6-F1
#
_entry.id   AF-A0A6B1HPE6-F1
#
_cell.length_a   1.000
_cell.length_b   1.000
_cell.length_c   1.000
_cell.angle_alpha   90.00
_cell.angle_beta   90.00
_cell.angle_gamma   90.00
#
_symmetry.space_group_name_H-M   'P 1'
#
loop_
_entity.id
_entity.type
_entity.pdbx_description
1 polymer ?
#
loop_
_entity_poly.entity_id
_entity_poly.type
_entity_poly.pdbx_seq_one_letter_code
_entity_poly.pdbx_strand_id
1 'polypeptide(L)'
;MPDSHWRNILHHHDEPDEAMQHIDAQVAPLEELSDAVRHIRALISRFDSLTHYCAFDNLDLIVRAIGEGTYPGQPAVDVLTRAWEMDDQRRSRAKTYVQTLQAWSEGKSAEEAQQGAGDSELCAELYRTLGPFEEHKAWLAASLAHTLKAFAYEAQDLLDEAAEADFVRGVYRAALDRDPSSDDLQNRLAELAGGKSRDHFVREIFDSAESRQRQQWRVLEKLHADENGKC
;
A
#
# COMPACT_ATOMS: atom_id res chain seq x y z
N MET A 1 -4.27 -24.27 -9.56
CA MET A 1 -3.38 -23.12 -9.81
C MET A 1 -2.74 -22.81 -8.46
N PRO A 2 -1.42 -22.78 -8.31
CA PRO A 2 -0.85 -22.39 -7.03
C PRO A 2 -1.27 -20.95 -6.76
N ASP A 3 -1.88 -20.72 -5.60
CA ASP A 3 -2.41 -19.45 -5.16
C ASP A 3 -1.33 -18.37 -5.30
N SER A 4 -1.51 -17.44 -6.26
CA SER A 4 -0.68 -16.25 -6.32
C SER A 4 -1.15 -15.35 -5.18
N HIS A 5 -0.64 -15.61 -3.98
CA HIS A 5 -0.95 -14.85 -2.79
C HIS A 5 -0.71 -13.37 -3.04
N TRP A 6 -1.72 -12.56 -2.73
CA TRP A 6 -1.65 -11.11 -2.81
C TRP A 6 -0.53 -10.58 -1.90
N ARG A 7 0.14 -9.51 -2.33
CA ARG A 7 1.11 -8.81 -1.47
C ARG A 7 0.39 -7.73 -0.68
N ASN A 8 0.22 -7.97 0.61
CA ASN A 8 -0.31 -6.99 1.54
C ASN A 8 0.74 -5.91 1.83
N ILE A 9 0.27 -4.69 2.09
CA ILE A 9 1.15 -3.59 2.51
C ILE A 9 1.49 -3.71 4.00
N LEU A 10 0.56 -4.22 4.82
CA LEU A 10 0.65 -4.18 6.28
C LEU A 10 0.67 -5.56 6.98
N HIS A 11 0.28 -6.64 6.30
CA HIS A 11 0.10 -7.96 6.91
C HIS A 11 1.00 -9.03 6.29
N HIS A 12 1.19 -10.15 7.02
CA HIS A 12 1.77 -11.37 6.46
C HIS A 12 0.99 -11.83 5.22
N HIS A 13 1.64 -12.53 4.29
CA HIS A 13 1.12 -12.89 2.95
C HIS A 13 -0.11 -13.83 2.93
N ASP A 14 -0.66 -14.19 4.07
CA ASP A 14 -1.62 -15.29 4.17
C ASP A 14 -3.09 -14.86 3.99
N GLU A 15 -3.44 -13.60 4.30
CA GLU A 15 -4.81 -13.07 4.15
C GLU A 15 -4.81 -11.65 3.55
N PRO A 16 -5.73 -11.31 2.62
CA PRO A 16 -5.79 -9.98 2.02
C PRO A 16 -6.09 -8.90 3.08
N ASP A 17 -5.31 -7.81 3.06
CA ASP A 17 -5.52 -6.67 3.95
C ASP A 17 -6.84 -5.92 3.67
N GLU A 18 -7.29 -5.08 4.61
CA GLU A 18 -8.56 -4.36 4.50
C GLU A 18 -8.64 -3.47 3.24
N ALA A 19 -7.53 -2.84 2.87
CA ALA A 19 -7.46 -2.02 1.68
C ALA A 19 -7.66 -2.89 0.43
N MET A 20 -7.15 -4.11 0.43
CA MET A 20 -7.36 -5.03 -0.65
C MET A 20 -8.79 -5.53 -0.77
N GLN A 21 -9.38 -5.91 0.36
CA GLN A 21 -10.79 -6.31 0.40
C GLN A 21 -11.70 -5.20 -0.13
N HIS A 22 -11.37 -3.94 0.18
CA HIS A 22 -12.07 -2.79 -0.35
C HIS A 22 -11.93 -2.64 -1.88
N ILE A 23 -10.72 -2.84 -2.43
CA ILE A 23 -10.49 -2.81 -3.88
C ILE A 23 -11.29 -3.93 -4.56
N ASP A 24 -11.23 -5.16 -4.05
CA ASP A 24 -11.95 -6.30 -4.64
C ASP A 24 -13.48 -6.15 -4.54
N ALA A 25 -13.98 -5.48 -3.51
CA ALA A 25 -15.40 -5.15 -3.40
C ALA A 25 -15.91 -4.26 -4.54
N GLN A 26 -15.04 -3.50 -5.23
CA GLN A 26 -15.42 -2.65 -6.36
C GLN A 26 -15.91 -3.45 -7.56
N VAL A 27 -15.45 -4.70 -7.71
CA VAL A 27 -15.81 -5.58 -8.85
C VAL A 27 -16.74 -6.71 -8.47
N ALA A 28 -17.07 -6.88 -7.18
CA ALA A 28 -18.11 -7.81 -6.73
C ALA A 28 -19.46 -7.63 -7.45
N PRO A 29 -19.89 -6.41 -7.86
CA PRO A 29 -21.11 -6.21 -8.64
C PRO A 29 -20.99 -6.54 -10.14
N LEU A 30 -19.78 -6.73 -10.67
CA LEU A 30 -19.57 -6.99 -12.09
C LEU A 30 -19.87 -8.46 -12.39
N GLU A 31 -21.01 -8.70 -13.05
CA GLU A 31 -21.39 -10.03 -13.55
C GLU A 31 -20.40 -10.48 -14.64
N GLU A 32 -19.37 -11.20 -14.20
CA GLU A 32 -18.28 -11.82 -14.98
C GLU A 32 -17.26 -10.86 -15.64
N LEU A 33 -16.06 -10.79 -15.03
CA LEU A 33 -14.89 -10.17 -15.63
C LEU A 33 -14.46 -10.94 -16.90
N SER A 34 -14.06 -10.22 -17.95
CA SER A 34 -13.52 -10.82 -19.17
C SER A 34 -12.18 -11.53 -18.92
N ASP A 35 -11.82 -12.48 -19.78
CA ASP A 35 -10.53 -13.18 -19.68
C ASP A 35 -9.33 -12.23 -19.81
N ALA A 36 -9.46 -11.17 -20.61
CA ALA A 36 -8.45 -10.12 -20.71
C ALA A 36 -8.23 -9.40 -19.38
N VAL A 37 -9.31 -9.02 -18.70
CA VAL A 37 -9.26 -8.36 -17.38
C VAL A 37 -8.64 -9.29 -16.34
N ARG A 38 -9.03 -10.57 -16.32
CA ARG A 38 -8.42 -11.59 -15.45
C ARG A 38 -6.92 -11.78 -15.74
N HIS A 39 -6.54 -11.73 -17.01
CA HIS A 39 -5.14 -11.84 -17.42
C HIS A 39 -4.31 -10.66 -16.94
N ILE A 40 -4.77 -9.43 -17.15
CA ILE A 40 -4.10 -8.22 -16.67
C ILE A 40 -3.98 -8.26 -15.15
N ARG A 41 -5.06 -8.68 -14.46
CA ARG A 41 -5.02 -8.88 -13.01
C ARG A 41 -3.93 -9.87 -12.58
N ALA A 42 -3.79 -10.98 -13.30
CA ALA A 42 -2.74 -11.95 -13.02
C ALA A 42 -1.32 -11.40 -13.26
N LEU A 43 -1.12 -10.50 -14.24
CA LEU A 43 0.14 -9.79 -14.43
C LEU A 43 0.48 -8.91 -13.23
N ILE A 44 -0.50 -8.15 -12.72
CA ILE A 44 -0.33 -7.30 -11.53
C ILE A 44 0.11 -8.14 -10.32
N SER A 45 -0.56 -9.27 -10.04
CA SER A 45 -0.20 -10.14 -8.91
C SER A 45 1.21 -10.74 -9.02
N ARG A 46 1.78 -10.80 -10.22
CA ARG A 46 3.12 -11.32 -10.48
C ARG A 46 4.20 -10.24 -10.42
N PHE A 47 3.83 -8.96 -10.29
CA PHE A 47 4.80 -7.89 -10.15
C PHE A 47 5.53 -8.03 -8.81
N ASP A 48 6.80 -8.43 -8.85
CA ASP A 48 7.50 -8.92 -7.65
C ASP A 48 8.48 -7.93 -7.03
N SER A 49 8.89 -6.88 -7.77
CA SER A 49 9.95 -5.97 -7.35
C SER A 49 10.11 -4.74 -8.25
N LEU A 50 10.47 -3.61 -7.64
CA LEU A 50 10.99 -2.41 -8.32
C LEU A 50 12.49 -2.45 -8.60
N THR A 51 13.21 -3.44 -8.05
CA THR A 51 14.68 -3.54 -8.18
C THR A 51 15.12 -4.07 -9.54
N HIS A 52 14.24 -4.76 -10.28
CA HIS A 52 14.55 -5.28 -11.61
C HIS A 52 14.79 -4.15 -12.63
N TYR A 53 15.78 -4.26 -13.51
CA TYR A 53 16.14 -3.19 -14.45
C TYR A 53 14.99 -2.82 -15.41
N CYS A 54 14.20 -3.81 -15.86
CA CYS A 54 12.99 -3.60 -16.66
C CYS A 54 11.71 -3.37 -15.83
N ALA A 55 11.80 -3.08 -14.52
CA ALA A 55 10.61 -2.89 -13.69
C ALA A 55 9.67 -1.82 -14.26
N PHE A 56 10.21 -0.69 -14.71
CA PHE A 56 9.39 0.39 -15.29
C PHE A 56 8.87 0.06 -16.69
N ASP A 57 9.65 -0.64 -17.52
CA ASP A 57 9.15 -1.13 -18.83
C ASP A 57 7.96 -2.08 -18.64
N ASN A 58 8.05 -2.96 -17.63
CA ASN A 58 6.97 -3.86 -17.24
C ASN A 58 5.75 -3.08 -16.71
N LEU A 59 5.97 -2.02 -15.91
CA LEU A 59 4.89 -1.17 -15.42
C LEU A 59 4.19 -0.44 -16.57
N ASP A 60 4.94 0.14 -17.51
CA ASP A 60 4.39 0.82 -18.68
C ASP A 60 3.55 -0.12 -19.52
N LEU A 61 4.00 -1.36 -19.68
CA LEU A 61 3.26 -2.42 -20.36
C LEU A 61 1.96 -2.78 -19.62
N ILE A 62 1.98 -2.92 -18.28
CA ILE A 62 0.78 -3.22 -17.50
C ILE A 62 -0.21 -2.04 -17.58
N VAL A 63 0.25 -0.80 -17.41
CA VAL A 63 -0.60 0.40 -17.49
C VAL A 63 -1.24 0.52 -18.87
N ARG A 64 -0.48 0.26 -19.95
CA ARG A 64 -1.03 0.22 -21.31
C ARG A 64 -2.08 -0.87 -21.46
N ALA A 65 -1.82 -2.07 -20.94
CA ALA A 65 -2.80 -3.16 -20.99
C ALA A 65 -4.10 -2.82 -20.25
N ILE A 66 -4.01 -2.12 -19.11
CA ILE A 66 -5.17 -1.56 -18.40
C ILE A 66 -5.92 -0.57 -19.31
N GLY A 67 -5.21 0.41 -19.88
CA GLY A 67 -5.83 1.43 -20.72
C GLY A 67 -6.48 0.89 -22.00
N GLU A 68 -5.87 -0.10 -22.64
CA GLU A 68 -6.41 -0.77 -23.82
C GLU A 68 -7.50 -1.81 -23.47
N GLY A 69 -7.60 -2.23 -22.19
CA GLY A 69 -8.51 -3.29 -21.75
C GLY A 69 -8.15 -4.67 -22.30
N THR A 70 -6.93 -4.84 -22.81
CA THR A 70 -6.44 -6.08 -23.43
C THR A 70 -4.95 -6.24 -23.22
N TYR A 71 -4.45 -7.45 -23.38
CA TYR A 71 -3.03 -7.75 -23.32
C TYR A 71 -2.65 -8.68 -24.49
N PRO A 72 -1.74 -8.26 -25.38
CA PRO A 72 -1.41 -9.03 -26.59
C PRO A 72 -0.59 -10.31 -26.31
N GLY A 73 -0.24 -10.59 -25.06
CA GLY A 73 0.48 -11.80 -24.66
C GLY A 73 2.00 -11.70 -24.74
N GLN A 74 2.56 -10.61 -25.28
CA GLN A 74 4.01 -10.37 -25.37
C GLN A 74 4.39 -8.89 -25.19
N PRO A 75 5.60 -8.60 -24.67
CA PRO A 75 6.58 -9.55 -24.09
C PRO A 75 6.06 -10.14 -22.77
N ALA A 76 6.37 -11.41 -22.49
CA ALA A 76 6.11 -11.94 -21.16
C ALA A 76 6.82 -11.05 -20.13
N VAL A 77 6.07 -10.57 -19.13
CA VAL A 77 6.63 -9.79 -18.03
C VAL A 77 7.63 -10.71 -17.32
N ASP A 78 8.92 -10.49 -17.58
CA ASP A 78 9.98 -11.33 -17.04
C ASP A 78 10.34 -10.78 -15.66
N VAL A 79 10.09 -11.59 -14.64
CA VAL A 79 10.10 -11.18 -13.23
C VAL A 79 11.15 -11.96 -12.45
N LEU A 80 12.39 -11.96 -12.95
CA LEU A 80 13.49 -12.60 -12.26
C LEU A 80 14.16 -11.60 -11.32
N THR A 81 14.09 -11.87 -10.02
CA THR A 81 14.67 -11.04 -8.97
C THR A 81 16.19 -10.91 -9.17
N ARG A 82 16.70 -9.68 -9.32
CA ARG A 82 18.14 -9.36 -9.24
C ARG A 82 18.33 -8.19 -8.29
N ALA A 83 19.20 -8.37 -7.31
CA ALA A 83 19.42 -7.47 -6.19
C ALA A 83 20.16 -6.19 -6.61
N TRP A 84 19.41 -5.24 -7.19
CA TRP A 84 19.85 -3.85 -7.26
C TRP A 84 19.20 -3.08 -6.11
N GLU A 85 19.94 -2.17 -5.50
CA GLU A 85 19.38 -1.26 -4.52
C GLU A 85 18.35 -0.33 -5.19
N MET A 86 17.26 -0.04 -4.48
CA MET A 86 16.27 0.91 -4.94
C MET A 86 16.74 2.31 -4.58
N ASP A 87 17.18 3.07 -5.59
CA ASP A 87 17.57 4.47 -5.40
C ASP A 87 16.37 5.41 -5.26
N ASP A 88 16.64 6.64 -4.80
CA ASP A 88 15.62 7.67 -4.55
C ASP A 88 14.86 8.07 -5.82
N GLN A 89 15.52 8.05 -6.99
CA GLN A 89 14.89 8.41 -8.26
C GLN A 89 13.86 7.36 -8.67
N ARG A 90 14.22 6.07 -8.59
CA ARG A 90 13.31 4.95 -8.86
C ARG A 90 12.16 4.94 -7.88
N ARG A 91 12.43 5.18 -6.59
CA ARG A 91 11.40 5.29 -5.56
C ARG A 91 10.43 6.44 -5.86
N SER A 92 10.95 7.63 -6.15
CA SER A 92 10.14 8.82 -6.50
C SER A 92 9.27 8.57 -7.74
N ARG A 93 9.85 7.94 -8.77
CA ARG A 93 9.10 7.54 -9.97
C ARG A 93 7.99 6.57 -9.62
N ALA A 94 8.26 5.50 -8.87
CA ALA A 94 7.25 4.53 -8.47
C ALA A 94 6.12 5.14 -7.61
N LYS A 95 6.45 6.07 -6.70
CA LYS A 95 5.46 6.86 -5.95
C LYS A 95 4.54 7.65 -6.88
N THR A 96 5.08 8.22 -7.96
CA THR A 96 4.26 8.90 -8.98
C THR A 96 3.27 7.93 -9.63
N TYR A 97 3.69 6.71 -10.01
CA TYR A 97 2.73 5.70 -10.52
C TYR A 97 1.63 5.41 -9.49
N VAL A 98 1.98 5.17 -8.22
CA VAL A 98 1.01 4.89 -7.14
C VAL A 98 -0.02 6.02 -7.04
N GLN A 99 0.45 7.25 -6.90
CA GLN A 99 -0.40 8.44 -6.72
C GLN A 99 -1.30 8.67 -7.95
N THR A 100 -0.74 8.58 -9.16
CA THR A 100 -1.49 8.79 -10.39
C THR A 100 -2.54 7.70 -10.61
N LEU A 101 -2.19 6.43 -10.40
CA LEU A 101 -3.12 5.30 -10.56
C LEU A 101 -4.24 5.36 -9.52
N GLN A 102 -3.94 5.73 -8.28
CA GLN A 102 -4.96 5.96 -7.23
C GLN A 102 -5.90 7.08 -7.64
N ALA A 103 -5.38 8.25 -7.97
CA ALA A 103 -6.19 9.40 -8.35
C ALA A 103 -7.10 9.08 -9.56
N TRP A 104 -6.55 8.41 -10.58
CA TRP A 104 -7.33 8.00 -11.75
C TRP A 104 -8.41 6.97 -11.39
N SER A 105 -8.09 5.98 -10.55
CA SER A 105 -9.07 4.97 -10.10
C SER A 105 -10.21 5.55 -9.25
N GLU A 106 -9.97 6.66 -8.58
CA GLU A 106 -10.97 7.43 -7.83
C GLU A 106 -11.80 8.37 -8.71
N GLY A 107 -11.52 8.43 -10.01
CA GLY A 107 -12.22 9.29 -10.96
C GLY A 107 -11.78 10.76 -10.94
N LYS A 108 -10.63 11.09 -10.33
CA LYS A 108 -10.08 12.45 -10.33
C LYS A 108 -9.55 12.84 -11.71
N SER A 109 -9.59 14.14 -12.04
CA SER A 109 -9.04 14.64 -13.30
C SER A 109 -7.50 14.63 -13.30
N ALA A 110 -6.91 14.73 -14.50
CA ALA A 110 -5.46 14.83 -14.64
C ALA A 110 -4.92 16.08 -13.92
N GLU A 111 -5.64 17.20 -14.00
CA GLU A 111 -5.26 18.45 -13.34
C GLU A 111 -5.29 18.33 -11.81
N GLU A 112 -6.25 17.60 -11.25
CA GLU A 112 -6.32 17.33 -9.82
C GLU A 112 -5.16 16.43 -9.37
N ALA A 113 -4.86 15.37 -10.13
CA ALA A 113 -3.78 14.44 -9.80
C ALA A 113 -2.39 15.10 -9.89
N GLN A 114 -2.18 15.99 -10.86
CA GLN A 114 -0.90 16.68 -11.04
C GLN A 114 -0.52 17.62 -9.89
N GLN A 115 -1.49 18.08 -9.08
CA GLN A 115 -1.21 18.93 -7.91
C GLN A 115 -0.52 18.17 -6.77
N GLY A 116 -0.60 16.84 -6.77
CA GLY A 116 0.04 15.97 -5.76
C GLY A 116 1.12 15.05 -6.31
N ALA A 117 1.29 14.96 -7.63
CA ALA A 117 2.26 14.07 -8.27
C ALA A 117 3.69 14.64 -8.19
N GLY A 118 4.66 13.78 -7.87
CA GLY A 118 6.08 14.14 -7.90
C GLY A 118 6.60 14.47 -9.29
N ASP A 119 6.08 13.81 -10.33
CA ASP A 119 6.40 14.04 -11.74
C ASP A 119 5.12 14.29 -12.53
N SER A 120 4.88 15.57 -12.86
CA SER A 120 3.68 16.04 -13.56
C SER A 120 3.60 15.58 -15.02
N GLU A 121 4.75 15.38 -15.67
CA GLU A 121 4.82 14.90 -17.07
C GLU A 121 4.45 13.43 -17.14
N LEU A 122 5.05 12.61 -16.28
CA LEU A 122 4.69 11.21 -16.13
C LEU A 122 3.21 11.04 -15.76
N CYS A 123 2.70 11.85 -14.84
CA CYS A 123 1.27 11.83 -14.48
C CYS A 123 0.37 12.06 -15.70
N ALA A 124 0.68 13.06 -16.55
CA ALA A 124 -0.08 13.33 -17.76
C ALA A 124 0.00 12.19 -18.79
N GLU A 125 1.17 11.55 -18.92
CA GLU A 125 1.35 10.39 -19.79
C GLU A 125 0.52 9.19 -19.33
N LEU A 126 0.51 8.90 -18.03
CA LEU A 126 -0.28 7.82 -17.45
C LEU A 126 -1.79 8.04 -17.67
N TYR A 127 -2.29 9.26 -17.43
CA TYR A 127 -3.70 9.59 -17.70
C TYR A 127 -4.07 9.40 -19.18
N ARG A 128 -3.19 9.83 -20.09
CA ARG A 128 -3.38 9.61 -21.54
C ARG A 128 -3.40 8.13 -21.90
N THR A 129 -2.54 7.35 -21.27
CA THR A 129 -2.41 5.90 -21.50
C THR A 129 -3.61 5.12 -20.97
N LEU A 130 -4.07 5.44 -19.76
CA LEU A 130 -5.25 4.82 -19.13
C LEU A 130 -6.54 5.14 -19.89
N GLY A 131 -6.62 6.32 -20.51
CA GLY A 131 -7.73 6.71 -21.36
C GLY A 131 -9.03 6.93 -20.58
N PRO A 132 -10.20 6.66 -21.21
CA PRO A 132 -11.49 6.84 -20.57
C PRO A 132 -11.66 5.99 -19.30
N PHE A 133 -12.35 6.55 -18.31
CA PHE A 133 -12.66 5.85 -17.07
C PHE A 133 -13.68 4.73 -17.31
N GLU A 134 -13.34 3.52 -16.86
CA GLU A 134 -14.20 2.34 -16.87
C GLU A 134 -14.00 1.56 -15.57
N GLU A 135 -15.06 1.00 -14.99
CA GLU A 135 -15.03 0.41 -13.64
C GLU A 135 -13.98 -0.70 -13.48
N HIS A 136 -13.88 -1.61 -14.46
CA HIS A 136 -12.90 -2.69 -14.41
C HIS A 136 -11.46 -2.18 -14.56
N LYS A 137 -11.24 -1.10 -15.32
CA LYS A 137 -9.92 -0.46 -15.42
C LYS A 137 -9.55 0.25 -14.12
N ALA A 138 -10.52 0.93 -13.49
CA ALA A 138 -10.35 1.58 -12.19
C ALA A 138 -9.91 0.56 -11.13
N TRP A 139 -10.58 -0.59 -11.07
CA TRP A 139 -10.18 -1.69 -10.20
C TRP A 139 -8.76 -2.22 -10.48
N LEU A 140 -8.39 -2.42 -11.75
CA LEU A 140 -7.04 -2.85 -12.12
C LEU A 140 -5.98 -1.79 -11.75
N ALA A 141 -6.27 -0.51 -11.97
CA ALA A 141 -5.40 0.60 -11.60
C ALA A 141 -5.21 0.67 -10.08
N ALA A 142 -6.30 0.55 -9.30
CA ALA A 142 -6.25 0.50 -7.84
C ALA A 142 -5.44 -0.71 -7.35
N SER A 143 -5.64 -1.88 -7.96
CA SER A 143 -4.89 -3.11 -7.65
C SER A 143 -3.38 -2.95 -7.91
N LEU A 144 -3.01 -2.35 -9.05
CA LEU A 144 -1.62 -2.09 -9.39
C LEU A 144 -1.01 -1.06 -8.44
N ALA A 145 -1.73 0.02 -8.13
CA ALA A 145 -1.26 1.05 -7.21
C ALA A 145 -1.00 0.49 -5.81
N HIS A 146 -1.91 -0.35 -5.30
CA HIS A 146 -1.72 -1.02 -4.02
C HIS A 146 -0.49 -1.94 -4.04
N THR A 147 -0.35 -2.74 -5.10
CA THR A 147 0.82 -3.63 -5.27
C THR A 147 2.13 -2.83 -5.28
N LEU A 148 2.17 -1.72 -6.02
CA LEU A 148 3.33 -0.84 -6.10
C LEU A 148 3.65 -0.15 -4.78
N LYS A 149 2.63 0.22 -4.00
CA LYS A 149 2.80 0.89 -2.71
C LYS A 149 3.60 0.02 -1.74
N ALA A 150 3.39 -1.30 -1.74
CA ALA A 150 4.18 -2.24 -0.93
C ALA A 150 5.69 -2.24 -1.24
N PHE A 151 6.10 -1.75 -2.42
CA PHE A 151 7.51 -1.67 -2.82
C PHE A 151 8.08 -0.26 -2.72
N ALA A 152 7.31 0.75 -3.12
CA ALA A 152 7.80 2.12 -3.25
C ALA A 152 7.81 2.85 -1.90
N TYR A 153 6.88 2.51 -1.01
CA TYR A 153 6.67 3.24 0.23
C TYR A 153 7.47 2.61 1.37
N GLU A 154 8.02 3.47 2.22
CA GLU A 154 8.59 3.07 3.50
C GLU A 154 7.57 3.23 4.62
N ALA A 155 7.87 2.66 5.79
CA ALA A 155 7.01 2.79 6.95
C ALA A 155 6.68 4.25 7.28
N GLN A 156 7.66 5.16 7.14
CA GLN A 156 7.42 6.58 7.38
C GLN A 156 6.41 7.19 6.40
N ASP A 157 6.51 6.85 5.11
CA ASP A 157 5.56 7.35 4.11
C ASP A 157 4.12 6.92 4.42
N LEU A 158 3.95 5.65 4.83
CA LEU A 158 2.64 5.10 5.21
C LEU A 158 2.10 5.76 6.49
N LEU A 159 3.00 6.02 7.44
CA LEU A 159 2.63 6.73 8.66
C LEU A 159 2.22 8.16 8.36
N ASP A 160 2.90 8.86 7.46
CA ASP A 160 2.60 10.24 7.08
C ASP A 160 1.23 10.37 6.41
N GLU A 161 0.85 9.42 5.56
CA GLU A 161 -0.46 9.39 4.90
C GLU A 161 -1.61 8.94 5.82
N ALA A 162 -1.33 8.32 6.97
CA ALA A 162 -2.37 7.82 7.86
C ALA A 162 -3.25 8.96 8.40
N ALA A 163 -4.57 8.74 8.41
CA ALA A 163 -5.49 9.63 9.09
C ALA A 163 -5.13 9.72 10.58
N GLU A 164 -5.27 10.90 11.18
CA GLU A 164 -4.79 11.13 12.56
C GLU A 164 -5.39 10.14 13.57
N ALA A 165 -6.68 9.81 13.42
CA ALA A 165 -7.35 8.86 14.30
C ALA A 165 -6.77 7.44 14.19
N ASP A 166 -6.45 6.99 12.98
CA ASP A 166 -5.90 5.66 12.75
C ASP A 166 -4.43 5.60 13.16
N PHE A 167 -3.68 6.68 12.95
CA PHE A 167 -2.35 6.85 13.52
C PHE A 167 -2.36 6.72 15.05
N VAL A 168 -3.25 7.45 15.74
CA VAL A 168 -3.36 7.38 17.21
C VAL A 168 -3.71 5.97 17.68
N ARG A 169 -4.71 5.33 17.07
CA ARG A 169 -5.08 3.94 17.39
C ARG A 169 -3.92 2.97 17.15
N GLY A 170 -3.21 3.13 16.03
CA GLY A 170 -2.04 2.33 15.70
C GLY A 170 -0.94 2.41 16.76
N VAL A 171 -0.62 3.63 17.21
CA VAL A 171 0.37 3.84 18.29
C VAL A 171 -0.07 3.18 19.59
N TYR A 172 -1.35 3.32 19.97
CA TYR A 172 -1.90 2.69 21.18
C TYR A 172 -1.84 1.17 21.11
N ARG A 173 -2.23 0.57 19.99
CA ARG A 173 -2.15 -0.89 19.80
C ARG A 173 -0.70 -1.38 19.87
N ALA A 174 0.23 -0.67 19.23
CA ALA A 174 1.64 -1.04 19.25
C ALA A 174 2.25 -0.97 20.66
N ALA A 175 2.01 0.13 21.37
CA ALA A 175 2.65 0.43 22.65
C ALA A 175 1.94 -0.18 23.86
N LEU A 176 0.61 -0.27 23.83
CA LEU A 176 -0.26 -0.61 24.97
C LEU A 176 -1.15 -1.83 24.71
N ASP A 177 -1.19 -2.36 23.49
CA ASP A 177 -1.98 -3.56 23.12
C ASP A 177 -3.51 -3.37 23.29
N ARG A 178 -3.98 -2.14 23.11
CA ARG A 178 -5.39 -1.76 23.21
C ARG A 178 -5.69 -0.54 22.35
N ASP A 179 -6.97 -0.26 22.14
CA ASP A 179 -7.43 1.01 21.60
C ASP A 179 -7.49 2.11 22.69
N PRO A 180 -7.36 3.40 22.33
CA PRO A 180 -7.68 4.51 23.21
C PRO A 180 -9.19 4.51 23.53
N SER A 181 -9.57 5.04 24.70
CA SER A 181 -10.98 5.34 24.96
C SER A 181 -11.46 6.49 24.07
N SER A 182 -12.77 6.68 23.94
CA SER A 182 -13.34 7.78 23.13
C SER A 182 -12.81 9.16 23.59
N ASP A 183 -12.80 9.41 24.89
CA ASP A 183 -12.35 10.69 25.46
C ASP A 183 -10.84 10.88 25.25
N ASP A 184 -10.05 9.82 25.43
CA ASP A 184 -8.60 9.86 25.23
C ASP A 184 -8.26 10.10 23.75
N LEU A 185 -8.93 9.41 22.82
CA LEU A 185 -8.78 9.64 21.38
C LEU A 185 -9.06 11.10 21.02
N GLN A 186 -10.17 11.67 21.51
CA GLN A 186 -10.51 13.07 21.26
C GLN A 186 -9.43 14.03 21.78
N ASN A 187 -8.93 13.78 23.00
CA ASN A 187 -7.85 14.57 23.58
C ASN A 187 -6.57 14.46 22.74
N ARG A 188 -6.18 13.26 22.29
CA ARG A 188 -4.97 13.05 21.48
C ARG A 188 -5.06 13.72 20.13
N LEU A 189 -6.22 13.66 19.48
CA LEU A 189 -6.48 14.38 18.24
C LEU A 189 -6.38 15.90 18.43
N ALA A 190 -6.92 16.44 19.53
CA ALA A 190 -6.79 17.86 19.83
C ALA A 190 -5.34 18.29 20.08
N GLU A 191 -4.51 17.44 20.70
CA GLU A 191 -3.08 17.71 20.89
C GLU A 191 -2.32 17.75 19.56
N LEU A 192 -2.59 16.81 18.65
CA LEU A 192 -1.98 16.77 17.31
C LEU A 192 -2.39 17.99 16.49
N ALA A 193 -3.70 18.31 16.46
CA ALA A 193 -4.21 19.52 15.82
C ALA A 193 -3.64 20.81 16.45
N GLY A 194 -3.31 20.78 17.74
CA GLY A 194 -2.61 21.85 18.46
C GLY A 194 -1.12 21.98 18.14
N GLY A 195 -0.58 21.15 17.25
CA GLY A 195 0.81 21.20 16.79
C GLY A 195 1.76 20.22 17.47
N LYS A 196 1.27 19.28 18.29
CA LYS A 196 2.11 18.18 18.79
C LYS A 196 2.55 17.32 17.59
N SER A 197 3.85 17.12 17.43
CA SER A 197 4.34 16.28 16.32
C SER A 197 4.03 14.80 16.57
N ARG A 198 3.84 14.05 15.48
CA ARG A 198 3.66 12.59 15.51
C ARG A 198 4.80 11.89 16.24
N ASP A 199 6.05 12.29 16.00
CA ASP A 199 7.22 11.74 16.68
C ASP A 199 7.23 12.00 18.19
N HIS A 200 6.78 13.19 18.61
CA HIS A 200 6.67 13.49 20.04
C HIS A 200 5.56 12.65 20.66
N PHE A 201 4.42 12.53 19.98
CA PHE A 201 3.30 11.71 20.43
C PHE A 201 3.69 10.22 20.58
N VAL A 202 4.37 9.63 19.59
CA VAL A 202 4.86 8.25 19.66
C VAL A 202 5.75 8.06 20.88
N ARG A 203 6.76 8.93 21.06
CA ARG A 203 7.67 8.86 22.21
C ARG A 203 6.92 8.95 23.53
N GLU A 204 5.97 9.87 23.65
CA GLU A 204 5.18 10.04 24.87
C GLU A 204 4.43 8.76 25.27
N ILE A 205 3.80 8.07 24.30
CA ILE A 205 3.05 6.84 24.58
C ILE A 205 4.00 5.68 24.94
N PHE A 206 5.10 5.51 24.20
CA PHE A 206 6.10 4.46 24.48
C PHE A 206 6.87 4.70 25.79
N ASP A 207 7.07 5.95 26.19
CA ASP A 207 7.70 6.34 27.45
C ASP A 207 6.70 6.41 28.63
N SER A 208 5.44 6.03 28.42
CA SER A 208 4.46 5.96 29.50
C SER A 208 4.78 4.83 30.49
N ALA A 209 4.33 4.98 31.74
CA ALA A 209 4.48 3.91 32.74
C ALA A 209 3.74 2.63 32.33
N GLU A 210 2.58 2.77 31.69
CA GLU A 210 1.77 1.67 31.16
C GLU A 210 2.54 0.90 30.08
N SER A 211 3.11 1.60 29.09
CA SER A 211 3.88 0.94 28.02
C SER A 211 5.12 0.24 28.57
N ARG A 212 5.88 0.88 29.47
CA ARG A 212 7.03 0.24 30.14
C ARG A 212 6.63 -1.04 30.87
N GLN A 213 5.52 -1.01 31.61
CA GLN A 213 5.02 -2.19 32.30
C GLN A 213 4.63 -3.30 31.30
N ARG A 214 3.97 -2.96 30.19
CA ARG A 214 3.61 -3.92 29.15
C ARG A 214 4.83 -4.55 28.48
N GLN A 215 5.86 -3.76 28.19
CA GLN A 215 7.12 -4.26 27.63
C GLN A 215 7.81 -5.24 28.59
N GLN A 216 7.84 -4.93 29.90
CA GLN A 216 8.38 -5.85 30.90
C GLN A 216 7.62 -7.19 30.92
N TRP A 217 6.28 -7.16 30.87
CA TRP A 217 5.48 -8.37 30.77
C TRP A 217 5.75 -9.17 29.50
N ARG A 218 5.85 -8.51 28.34
CA ARG A 218 6.20 -9.18 27.06
C ARG A 218 7.57 -9.88 27.14
N VAL A 219 8.56 -9.27 27.80
CA VAL A 219 9.87 -9.90 28.02
C VAL A 219 9.72 -11.14 28.91
N LEU A 220 8.99 -11.04 30.02
CA LEU A 220 8.74 -12.19 30.91
C LEU A 220 8.01 -13.34 30.19
N GLU A 221 6.97 -13.02 29.40
CA GLU A 221 6.23 -13.99 28.59
C GLU A 221 7.16 -14.75 27.64
N LYS A 222 8.08 -14.05 26.96
CA LYS A 222 9.05 -14.67 26.05
C LYS A 222 10.05 -15.57 26.77
N LEU A 223 10.60 -15.11 27.91
CA LEU A 223 11.51 -15.91 28.72
C LEU A 223 10.84 -17.23 29.19
N HIS A 224 9.57 -17.16 29.60
CA HIS A 224 8.82 -18.34 30.05
C HIS A 224 8.37 -19.26 28.90
N ALA A 225 8.13 -18.72 27.71
CA ALA A 225 7.82 -19.53 26.52
C ALA A 225 9.02 -20.38 26.10
N ASP A 226 10.23 -19.83 26.15
CA ASP A 226 11.48 -20.52 25.78
C ASP A 226 11.87 -21.61 26.79
N GLU A 227 11.44 -21.50 28.04
CA GLU A 227 11.63 -22.52 29.07
C GLU A 227 10.67 -23.72 28.90
N ASN A 228 9.45 -23.47 28.44
CA ASN A 228 8.44 -24.51 28.23
C ASN A 228 8.54 -25.22 26.86
N GLY A 229 9.28 -24.66 25.90
CA GLY A 229 9.52 -25.24 24.57
C GLY A 229 10.75 -26.17 24.46
N LYS A 230 11.43 -26.47 25.58
CA LYS A 230 12.66 -27.29 25.63
C LYS A 230 12.45 -28.76 26.05
N CYS A 231 11.23 -29.29 25.99
CA CYS A 231 10.93 -30.70 26.24
C CYS A 231 10.83 -31.52 24.93
#